data_AF-A0A8S1PFM7-F1
#
_entry.id   AF-A0A8S1PFM7-F1
#
_cell.length_a   1.000
_cell.length_b   1.000
_cell.length_c   1.000
_cell.angle_alpha   90.00
_cell.angle_beta   90.00
_cell.angle_gamma   90.00
#
_symmetry.space_group_name_H-M   'P 1'
#
loop_
_entity.id
_entity.type
_entity.pdbx_description
1 polymer ?
#
loop_
_entity_poly.entity_id
_entity_poly.type
_entity_poly.pdbx_seq_one_letter_code
_entity_poly.pdbx_strand_id
1 'polypeptide(L)'
;MGTPLYMAPQILQGKPFSSKSDIWSLGVTFYEILYGRVPWEGQDFESFFENVQKQPISYPNKPFRSKGVKELITKMLQIEESDRISWQEVFECQILKKQEQINQPDFINIFQEKDELGKSILINKCYLEQYLVARYLIQDHIVVLEKQKEIALKSFGEVRSKSINYEQDLNSEILLRNQQIETKRKAAMLKYYNYFLFERNVSFFFNFVAQKIILLQQQQLMLPNESYYGLLFFIAKNQLIHLERVNEQFTKKVHEKFNQETWNSFLLSEEFKKLKSLIQKDLKYSFDFFQQISNTFNKTVDINLLKKQISKKKKNFILEIENFNNNSFKIDQGFYHLYHEIIGDNIKELINIKSQAIDYNLLILYLSICLKPYEEFKEITFDFDIFYEQTEQQKLNDIYERLLQKGFQLQILI
;
A
#
# COMPACT_ATOMS: atom_id res chain seq x y z
N MET A 1 -8.14 5.40 -36.15
CA MET A 1 -6.82 5.98 -36.49
C MET A 1 -6.17 6.41 -35.19
N GLY A 2 -4.96 5.94 -34.90
CA GLY A 2 -4.25 6.26 -33.65
C GLY A 2 -3.58 7.64 -33.67
N THR A 3 -2.84 7.96 -32.60
CA THR A 3 -1.97 9.13 -32.54
C THR A 3 -0.72 8.90 -33.41
N PRO A 4 -0.37 9.79 -34.36
CA PRO A 4 0.72 9.55 -35.33
C PRO A 4 2.07 9.15 -34.71
N LEU A 5 2.40 9.69 -33.53
CA LEU A 5 3.66 9.42 -32.82
C LEU A 5 3.92 7.93 -32.51
N TYR A 6 2.86 7.12 -32.41
CA TYR A 6 2.95 5.69 -32.08
C TYR A 6 2.73 4.78 -33.30
N MET A 7 2.40 5.35 -34.47
CA MET A 7 2.15 4.56 -35.67
C MET A 7 3.44 3.97 -36.25
N ALA A 8 3.35 2.73 -36.74
CA ALA A 8 4.45 2.08 -37.43
C ALA A 8 4.74 2.75 -38.79
N PRO A 9 6.00 2.80 -39.27
CA PRO A 9 6.37 3.52 -40.50
C PRO A 9 5.59 3.08 -41.73
N GLN A 10 5.28 1.78 -41.84
CA GLN A 10 4.49 1.24 -42.94
C GLN A 10 3.03 1.73 -42.94
N ILE A 11 2.43 2.00 -41.76
CA ILE A 11 1.07 2.55 -41.64
C ILE A 11 1.07 4.03 -42.07
N LEU A 12 2.10 4.78 -41.68
CA LEU A 12 2.31 6.17 -42.12
C LEU A 12 2.50 6.27 -43.65
N GLN A 13 3.04 5.22 -44.28
CA GLN A 13 3.19 5.09 -45.74
C GLN A 13 1.95 4.50 -46.45
N GLY A 14 0.88 4.14 -45.73
CA GLY A 14 -0.30 3.48 -46.31
C GLY A 14 -0.03 2.08 -46.88
N LYS A 15 1.06 1.42 -46.48
CA LYS A 15 1.42 0.05 -46.89
C LYS A 15 0.62 -1.00 -46.09
N PRO A 16 0.53 -2.24 -46.60
CA PRO A 16 0.03 -3.37 -45.81
C PRO A 16 0.81 -3.53 -44.48
N PHE A 17 0.11 -3.93 -43.42
CA PHE A 17 0.66 -4.12 -42.09
C PHE A 17 0.15 -5.44 -41.48
N SER A 18 0.94 -6.03 -40.58
CA SER A 18 0.54 -7.18 -39.75
C SER A 18 0.44 -6.80 -38.28
N SER A 19 0.18 -7.76 -37.39
CA SER A 19 0.20 -7.56 -35.93
C SER A 19 1.55 -7.11 -35.36
N LYS A 20 2.63 -7.08 -36.17
CA LYS A 20 3.89 -6.41 -35.81
C LYS A 20 3.79 -4.87 -35.82
N SER A 21 2.70 -4.25 -36.31
CA SER A 21 2.44 -2.81 -36.09
C SER A 21 2.20 -2.49 -34.61
N ASP A 22 1.61 -3.43 -33.88
CA ASP A 22 1.27 -3.26 -32.48
C ASP A 22 2.53 -3.39 -31.61
N ILE A 23 3.49 -4.23 -32.05
CA ILE A 23 4.84 -4.34 -31.45
C ILE A 23 5.61 -3.02 -31.58
N TRP A 24 5.53 -2.33 -32.72
CA TRP A 24 6.11 -0.99 -32.86
C TRP A 24 5.45 0.00 -31.89
N SER A 25 4.12 0.04 -31.88
CA SER A 25 3.33 0.93 -31.01
C SER A 25 3.66 0.70 -29.52
N LEU A 26 3.81 -0.56 -29.12
CA LEU A 26 4.28 -0.98 -27.80
C LEU A 26 5.74 -0.57 -27.54
N GLY A 27 6.63 -0.68 -28.53
CA GLY A 27 8.03 -0.23 -28.44
C GLY A 27 8.17 1.27 -28.19
N VAL A 28 7.37 2.10 -28.90
CA VAL A 28 7.29 3.56 -28.67
C VAL A 28 6.78 3.84 -27.26
N THR A 29 5.70 3.17 -26.85
CA THR A 29 5.08 3.30 -25.53
C THR A 29 6.04 2.88 -24.40
N PHE A 30 6.79 1.78 -24.57
CA PHE A 30 7.80 1.34 -23.61
C PHE A 30 8.97 2.31 -23.52
N TYR A 31 9.46 2.85 -24.64
CA TYR A 31 10.47 3.90 -24.60
C TYR A 31 9.95 5.12 -23.82
N GLU A 32 8.72 5.56 -24.09
CA GLU A 32 8.10 6.71 -23.43
C GLU A 32 7.90 6.50 -21.93
N ILE A 33 7.38 5.34 -21.50
CA ILE A 33 7.24 4.99 -20.07
C ILE A 33 8.60 5.02 -19.36
N LEU A 34 9.67 4.55 -20.02
CA LEU A 34 10.98 4.39 -19.40
C LEU A 34 11.84 5.66 -19.38
N TYR A 35 11.64 6.59 -20.33
CA TYR A 35 12.44 7.81 -20.48
C TYR A 35 11.63 9.12 -20.37
N GLY A 36 10.31 9.06 -20.28
CA GLY A 36 9.41 10.22 -20.12
C GLY A 36 9.21 11.05 -21.40
N ARG A 37 9.60 10.52 -22.57
CA ARG A 37 9.52 11.16 -23.88
C ARG A 37 9.51 10.10 -24.99
N VAL A 38 8.99 10.41 -26.16
CA VAL A 38 9.03 9.51 -27.33
C VAL A 38 10.46 9.37 -27.91
N PRO A 39 10.77 8.28 -28.64
CA PRO A 39 12.10 8.05 -29.22
C PRO A 39 12.46 9.04 -30.35
N TRP A 40 11.45 9.56 -31.06
CA TRP A 40 11.59 10.57 -32.12
C TRP A 40 10.51 11.64 -31.95
N GLU A 41 10.90 12.90 -32.16
CA GLU A 41 10.02 14.07 -32.16
C GLU A 41 10.16 14.81 -33.50
N GLY A 42 9.16 15.62 -33.86
CA GLY A 42 9.18 16.48 -35.05
C GLY A 42 8.35 17.74 -34.79
N GLN A 43 8.67 18.82 -35.51
CA GLN A 43 7.89 20.07 -35.41
C GLN A 43 6.58 19.97 -36.20
N ASP A 44 6.55 19.10 -37.20
CA ASP A 44 5.42 18.73 -38.02
C ASP A 44 5.47 17.22 -38.37
N PHE A 45 4.48 16.75 -39.12
CA PHE A 45 4.37 15.34 -39.51
C PHE A 45 5.52 14.87 -40.42
N GLU A 46 5.99 15.74 -41.32
CA GLU A 46 7.03 15.41 -42.30
C GLU A 46 8.40 15.28 -41.61
N SER A 47 8.78 16.23 -40.75
CA SER A 47 10.01 16.15 -39.95
C SER A 47 9.98 15.01 -38.92
N PHE A 48 8.83 14.72 -38.30
CA PHE A 48 8.68 13.53 -37.44
C PHE A 48 8.96 12.25 -38.23
N PHE A 49 8.33 12.10 -39.40
CA PHE A 49 8.45 10.90 -40.22
C PHE A 49 9.86 10.74 -40.82
N GLU A 50 10.51 11.84 -41.21
CA GLU A 50 11.92 11.85 -41.60
C GLU A 50 12.84 11.41 -40.45
N ASN A 51 12.59 11.91 -39.23
CA ASN A 51 13.38 11.54 -38.05
C ASN A 51 13.24 10.04 -37.72
N VAL A 52 12.03 9.47 -37.81
CA VAL A 52 11.78 8.03 -37.64
C VAL A 52 12.56 7.18 -38.66
N GLN A 53 12.78 7.67 -39.88
CA GLN A 53 13.54 6.95 -40.90
C GLN A 53 15.07 7.11 -40.77
N LYS A 54 15.54 8.32 -40.45
CA LYS A 54 16.95 8.70 -40.58
C LYS A 54 17.73 8.74 -39.27
N GLN A 55 17.07 8.92 -38.13
CA GLN A 55 17.75 9.03 -36.83
C GLN A 55 17.75 7.69 -36.09
N PRO A 56 18.90 7.17 -35.65
CA PRO A 56 18.94 5.98 -34.80
C PRO A 56 18.35 6.28 -33.42
N ILE A 57 17.75 5.26 -32.78
CA ILE A 57 17.16 5.39 -31.44
C ILE A 57 18.24 5.81 -30.42
N SER A 58 18.11 7.02 -29.88
CA SER A 58 18.98 7.53 -28.83
C SER A 58 18.49 7.07 -27.46
N TYR A 59 19.37 6.49 -26.63
CA TYR A 59 19.04 6.10 -25.26
C TYR A 59 19.75 7.02 -24.25
N PRO A 60 19.02 7.85 -23.49
CA PRO A 60 19.58 8.67 -22.42
C PRO A 60 20.44 7.87 -21.42
N ASN A 61 21.48 8.51 -20.90
CA ASN A 61 22.32 7.95 -19.83
C ASN A 61 21.60 7.97 -18.46
N LYS A 62 20.55 8.79 -18.30
CA LYS A 62 19.70 8.88 -17.11
C LYS A 62 18.23 9.00 -17.54
N PRO A 63 17.27 8.28 -16.92
CA PRO A 63 17.48 7.20 -15.96
C PRO A 63 18.24 6.02 -16.59
N PHE A 64 19.06 5.33 -15.79
CA PHE A 64 19.79 4.16 -16.29
C PHE A 64 18.81 3.01 -16.55
N ARG A 65 18.98 2.34 -17.69
CA ARG A 65 18.21 1.15 -18.10
C ARG A 65 19.18 0.07 -18.52
N SER A 66 18.88 -1.18 -18.14
CA SER A 66 19.74 -2.33 -18.42
C SER A 66 19.92 -2.55 -19.93
N LYS A 67 21.04 -3.18 -20.30
CA LYS A 67 21.37 -3.46 -21.71
C LYS A 67 20.23 -4.22 -22.42
N GLY A 68 19.68 -5.24 -21.76
CA GLY A 68 18.56 -6.02 -22.30
C GLY A 68 17.31 -5.18 -22.60
N VAL A 69 16.96 -4.22 -21.73
CA VAL A 69 15.79 -3.35 -21.97
C VAL A 69 16.00 -2.49 -23.22
N LYS A 70 17.21 -1.94 -23.39
CA LYS A 70 17.59 -1.20 -24.61
C LYS A 70 17.57 -2.12 -25.84
N GLU A 71 18.08 -3.34 -25.74
CA GLU A 71 18.05 -4.34 -26.82
C GLU A 71 16.63 -4.74 -27.23
N LEU A 72 15.72 -4.95 -26.27
CA LEU A 72 14.32 -5.27 -26.54
C LEU A 72 13.61 -4.13 -27.29
N ILE A 73 13.76 -2.89 -26.81
CA ILE A 73 13.16 -1.72 -27.47
C ILE A 73 13.74 -1.53 -28.88
N THR A 74 15.05 -1.69 -29.06
CA THR A 74 15.68 -1.64 -30.39
C THR A 74 15.10 -2.70 -31.33
N LYS A 75 14.83 -3.91 -30.85
CA LYS A 75 14.21 -4.99 -31.66
C LYS A 75 12.71 -4.74 -31.96
N MET A 76 11.98 -4.06 -31.08
CA MET A 76 10.59 -3.65 -31.30
C MET A 76 10.47 -2.49 -32.30
N LEU A 77 11.46 -1.60 -32.32
CA LEU A 77 11.49 -0.38 -33.13
C LEU A 77 12.34 -0.51 -34.40
N GLN A 78 12.28 -1.67 -35.06
CA GLN A 78 12.83 -1.84 -36.41
C GLN A 78 11.88 -1.25 -37.46
N ILE A 79 12.43 -0.45 -38.37
CA ILE A 79 11.69 0.24 -39.43
C ILE A 79 11.04 -0.81 -40.36
N GLU A 80 11.85 -1.73 -40.89
CA GLU A 80 11.35 -2.84 -41.70
C GLU A 80 10.63 -3.88 -40.84
N GLU A 81 9.44 -4.27 -41.28
CA GLU A 81 8.55 -5.17 -40.52
C GLU A 81 9.02 -6.64 -40.55
N SER A 82 9.84 -7.03 -41.53
CA SER A 82 10.54 -8.32 -41.54
C SER A 82 11.44 -8.48 -40.32
N ASP A 83 12.23 -7.45 -40.05
CA ASP A 83 13.35 -7.46 -39.10
C ASP A 83 12.89 -7.16 -37.66
N ARG A 84 11.70 -6.58 -37.53
CA ARG A 84 11.01 -6.35 -36.26
C ARG A 84 10.69 -7.68 -35.57
N ILE A 85 10.99 -7.77 -34.27
CA ILE A 85 10.75 -8.95 -33.43
C ILE A 85 9.29 -9.43 -33.49
N SER A 86 9.08 -10.74 -33.43
CA SER A 86 7.74 -11.34 -33.36
C SER A 86 7.16 -11.34 -31.94
N TRP A 87 5.83 -11.49 -31.82
CA TRP A 87 5.17 -11.59 -30.51
C TRP A 87 5.70 -12.74 -29.65
N GLN A 88 6.00 -13.89 -30.26
CA GLN A 88 6.59 -15.03 -29.55
C GLN A 88 7.95 -14.65 -28.95
N GLU A 89 8.85 -14.08 -29.74
CA GLU A 89 10.19 -13.66 -29.27
C GLU A 89 10.12 -12.53 -28.22
N VAL A 90 9.11 -11.65 -28.28
CA VAL A 90 8.83 -10.65 -27.24
C VAL A 90 8.53 -11.35 -25.91
N PHE A 91 7.55 -12.26 -25.87
CA PHE A 91 7.21 -13.01 -24.66
C PHE A 91 8.34 -13.93 -24.20
N GLU A 92 9.18 -14.41 -25.12
CA GLU A 92 10.33 -15.23 -24.78
C GLU A 92 11.50 -14.46 -24.15
N CYS A 93 11.47 -13.13 -24.16
CA CYS A 93 12.53 -12.28 -23.63
C CYS A 93 12.73 -12.49 -22.12
N GLN A 94 13.98 -12.71 -21.70
CA GLN A 94 14.36 -12.97 -20.30
C GLN A 94 13.93 -11.87 -19.30
N ILE A 95 13.72 -10.65 -19.77
CA ILE A 95 13.27 -9.51 -18.97
C ILE A 95 11.84 -9.71 -18.49
N LEU A 96 10.98 -10.26 -19.35
CA LEU A 96 9.58 -10.56 -19.03
C LEU A 96 9.49 -11.91 -18.29
N LYS A 97 10.22 -12.93 -18.75
CA LYS A 97 10.27 -14.25 -18.08
C LYS A 97 10.81 -14.22 -16.64
N LYS A 98 11.65 -13.24 -16.28
CA LYS A 98 12.13 -13.10 -14.88
C LYS A 98 11.02 -12.81 -13.87
N GLN A 99 9.84 -12.35 -14.31
CA GLN A 99 8.68 -12.20 -13.43
C GLN A 99 7.87 -13.50 -13.27
N GLU A 100 7.89 -14.41 -14.26
CA GLU A 100 7.15 -15.68 -14.21
C GLU A 100 7.75 -16.71 -13.23
N GLN A 101 9.06 -16.60 -12.94
CA GLN A 101 9.74 -17.38 -11.88
C GLN A 101 9.67 -16.72 -10.48
N ILE A 102 8.84 -15.70 -10.29
CA ILE A 102 8.48 -15.23 -8.95
C ILE A 102 7.31 -16.09 -8.48
N ASN A 103 7.62 -17.10 -7.65
CA ASN A 103 6.70 -18.11 -7.13
C ASN A 103 5.24 -17.61 -7.03
N GLN A 104 4.33 -18.32 -7.71
CA GLN A 104 2.94 -18.34 -7.24
C GLN A 104 2.97 -18.77 -5.78
N PRO A 105 2.22 -18.12 -4.86
CA PRO A 105 2.15 -18.58 -3.48
C PRO A 105 1.65 -20.03 -3.50
N ASP A 106 2.27 -20.91 -2.71
CA ASP A 106 1.97 -22.34 -2.68
C ASP A 106 0.57 -22.61 -2.12
N PHE A 107 -0.47 -22.41 -2.95
CA PHE A 107 -1.85 -22.79 -2.65
C PHE A 107 -1.94 -24.27 -2.27
N ILE A 108 -1.05 -25.10 -2.80
CA ILE A 108 -0.89 -26.52 -2.49
C ILE A 108 -0.68 -26.75 -0.98
N ASN A 109 0.10 -25.90 -0.29
CA ASN A 109 0.36 -26.03 1.15
C ASN A 109 -0.85 -25.60 2.01
N ILE A 110 -1.65 -24.62 1.54
CA ILE A 110 -2.87 -24.16 2.24
C ILE A 110 -3.89 -25.30 2.40
N PHE A 111 -3.99 -26.18 1.40
CA PHE A 111 -4.89 -27.34 1.44
C PHE A 111 -4.31 -28.58 2.13
N GLN A 112 -3.00 -28.59 2.42
CA GLN A 112 -2.33 -29.68 3.14
C GLN A 112 -2.29 -29.47 4.67
N GLU A 113 -2.29 -28.22 5.12
CA GLU A 113 -2.41 -27.90 6.54
C GLU A 113 -3.71 -28.49 7.10
N LYS A 114 -3.68 -29.05 8.32
CA LYS A 114 -4.84 -29.71 8.93
C LYS A 114 -5.54 -28.84 9.96
N ASP A 115 -4.81 -27.94 10.60
CA ASP A 115 -5.35 -27.00 11.58
C ASP A 115 -6.00 -25.78 10.89
N GLU A 116 -7.16 -25.33 11.40
CA GLU A 116 -7.84 -24.15 10.86
C GLU A 116 -7.08 -22.86 11.15
N LEU A 117 -6.39 -22.77 12.30
CA LEU A 117 -5.57 -21.61 12.62
C LEU A 117 -4.33 -21.57 11.72
N GLY A 118 -3.63 -22.69 11.51
CA GLY A 118 -2.57 -22.83 10.51
C GLY A 118 -2.99 -22.38 9.10
N LYS A 119 -4.17 -22.82 8.62
CA LYS A 119 -4.75 -22.34 7.35
C LYS A 119 -5.00 -20.84 7.34
N SER A 120 -5.59 -20.31 8.41
CA SER A 120 -5.88 -18.88 8.54
C SER A 120 -4.61 -18.04 8.51
N ILE A 121 -3.53 -18.50 9.16
CA ILE A 121 -2.20 -17.86 9.12
C ILE A 121 -1.62 -17.89 7.71
N LEU A 122 -1.66 -19.04 7.02
CA LEU A 122 -1.18 -19.18 5.64
C LEU A 122 -1.95 -18.29 4.65
N ILE A 123 -3.28 -18.24 4.77
CA ILE A 123 -4.14 -17.37 3.96
C ILE A 123 -3.86 -15.90 4.25
N ASN A 124 -3.74 -15.51 5.52
CA ASN A 124 -3.40 -14.13 5.92
C ASN A 124 -1.99 -13.74 5.43
N LYS A 125 -1.01 -14.64 5.47
CA LYS A 125 0.32 -14.41 4.90
C LYS A 125 0.25 -14.19 3.39
N CYS A 126 -0.45 -15.05 2.65
CA CYS A 126 -0.64 -14.90 1.20
C CYS A 126 -1.42 -13.63 0.85
N TYR A 127 -2.39 -13.24 1.67
CA TYR A 127 -3.14 -12.00 1.53
C TYR A 127 -2.21 -10.78 1.73
N LEU A 128 -1.42 -10.77 2.79
CA LEU A 128 -0.40 -9.75 3.02
C LEU A 128 0.61 -9.68 1.85
N GLU A 129 1.14 -10.80 1.37
CA GLU A 129 2.04 -10.86 0.21
C GLU A 129 1.42 -10.41 -1.13
N GLN A 130 0.08 -10.25 -1.19
CA GLN A 130 -0.65 -9.74 -2.35
C GLN A 130 -1.14 -8.28 -2.18
N TYR A 131 -1.39 -7.84 -0.95
CA TYR A 131 -2.11 -6.58 -0.66
C TYR A 131 -1.37 -5.62 0.31
N LEU A 132 -0.17 -5.94 0.81
CA LEU A 132 0.77 -4.95 1.34
C LEU A 132 1.41 -4.14 0.21
N VAL A 133 1.62 -2.85 0.48
CA VAL A 133 2.23 -1.90 -0.46
C VAL A 133 3.70 -2.24 -0.73
N ALA A 134 4.38 -2.91 0.21
CA ALA A 134 5.69 -3.54 0.02
C ALA A 134 5.90 -4.24 -1.36
N ARG A 135 4.90 -4.97 -1.91
CA ARG A 135 5.06 -5.62 -3.23
C ARG A 135 4.82 -4.68 -4.43
N TYR A 136 4.19 -3.52 -4.21
CA TYR A 136 4.13 -2.42 -5.18
C TYR A 136 5.38 -1.50 -5.11
N LEU A 137 6.16 -1.55 -4.02
CA LEU A 137 7.33 -0.68 -3.82
C LEU A 137 8.69 -1.35 -4.09
N ILE A 138 8.77 -2.66 -4.27
CA ILE A 138 9.95 -3.30 -4.91
C ILE A 138 9.91 -3.05 -6.43
N GLN A 139 9.91 -1.77 -6.84
CA GLN A 139 10.53 -1.21 -8.05
C GLN A 139 10.41 0.34 -8.09
N ASP A 140 11.56 1.00 -7.87
CA ASP A 140 11.98 2.28 -8.47
C ASP A 140 11.24 3.63 -8.19
N HIS A 141 10.26 3.72 -7.28
CA HIS A 141 9.43 4.95 -7.20
C HIS A 141 9.88 6.12 -6.30
N ILE A 142 10.90 5.98 -5.43
CA ILE A 142 11.30 7.05 -4.49
C ILE A 142 11.93 8.27 -5.18
N VAL A 143 12.60 8.11 -6.33
CA VAL A 143 13.39 9.20 -6.99
C VAL A 143 12.52 10.26 -7.69
N VAL A 144 11.23 10.01 -7.90
CA VAL A 144 10.36 10.90 -8.71
C VAL A 144 9.84 12.11 -7.93
N LEU A 145 9.60 11.96 -6.63
CA LEU A 145 8.90 12.98 -5.81
C LEU A 145 9.78 14.17 -5.43
N GLU A 146 11.08 13.96 -5.18
CA GLU A 146 11.99 15.05 -4.80
C GLU A 146 12.28 16.01 -5.96
N LYS A 147 12.40 15.50 -7.19
CA LYS A 147 12.70 16.32 -8.38
C LYS A 147 11.54 17.21 -8.82
N GLN A 148 10.29 16.77 -8.64
CA GLN A 148 9.12 17.57 -9.03
C GLN A 148 8.96 18.82 -8.15
N LYS A 149 9.46 18.77 -6.90
CA LYS A 149 9.44 19.90 -5.95
C LYS A 149 10.39 21.03 -6.36
N GLU A 150 11.55 20.72 -6.94
CA GLU A 150 12.46 21.74 -7.50
C GLU A 150 11.98 22.34 -8.83
N ILE A 151 11.34 21.55 -9.69
CA ILE A 151 10.89 22.01 -11.01
C ILE A 151 9.72 23.00 -10.86
N ALA A 152 8.78 22.74 -9.95
CA ALA A 152 7.63 23.62 -9.68
C ALA A 152 8.02 25.02 -9.17
N LEU A 153 9.22 25.18 -8.60
CA LEU A 153 9.75 26.48 -8.12
C LEU A 153 10.48 27.28 -9.20
N LYS A 154 10.81 26.68 -10.36
CA LYS A 154 11.59 27.32 -11.44
C LYS A 154 10.77 27.75 -12.65
N SER A 155 9.51 27.33 -12.77
CA SER A 155 8.64 27.60 -13.93
C SER A 155 7.79 28.88 -13.82
N PHE A 156 8.00 29.72 -12.80
CA PHE A 156 7.41 31.07 -12.71
C PHE A 156 8.43 32.13 -13.15
N GLY A 157 8.73 32.19 -14.45
CA GLY A 157 9.67 33.16 -15.01
C GLY A 157 9.68 33.20 -16.55
N GLU A 158 9.38 34.39 -17.08
CA GLU A 158 9.71 34.91 -18.42
C GLU A 158 8.89 34.47 -19.66
N VAL A 159 8.65 35.47 -20.52
CA VAL A 159 7.54 35.59 -21.49
C VAL A 159 8.09 36.43 -22.67
N ARG A 160 7.85 36.11 -23.96
CA ARG A 160 6.65 36.51 -24.74
C ARG A 160 6.76 36.04 -26.22
N SER A 161 5.66 36.30 -26.96
CA SER A 161 5.54 36.44 -28.43
C SER A 161 5.06 35.21 -29.20
N LYS A 162 4.12 35.33 -30.17
CA LYS A 162 3.43 36.52 -30.72
C LYS A 162 2.05 36.14 -31.32
N SER A 163 1.02 36.95 -31.06
CA SER A 163 -0.25 37.15 -31.82
C SER A 163 -1.08 35.95 -32.30
N ILE A 164 -2.39 35.89 -31.93
CA ILE A 164 -3.57 35.83 -32.84
C ILE A 164 -4.90 35.81 -32.02
N ASN A 165 -5.89 36.61 -32.45
CA ASN A 165 -7.35 36.59 -32.14
C ASN A 165 -7.88 36.73 -30.69
N TYR A 166 -8.39 37.94 -30.39
CA TYR A 166 -9.13 38.31 -29.17
C TYR A 166 -10.37 37.43 -28.81
N GLU A 167 -11.03 36.77 -29.77
CA GLU A 167 -12.15 35.84 -29.48
C GLU A 167 -11.68 34.42 -29.14
N GLN A 168 -10.48 34.04 -29.58
CA GLN A 168 -9.83 32.80 -29.16
C GLN A 168 -9.15 32.98 -27.79
N ASP A 169 -8.69 34.19 -27.46
CA ASP A 169 -8.18 34.53 -26.13
C ASP A 169 -9.25 34.30 -25.03
N LEU A 170 -10.48 34.80 -25.19
CA LEU A 170 -11.54 34.58 -24.19
C LEU A 170 -11.88 33.09 -24.00
N ASN A 171 -11.99 32.33 -25.09
CA ASN A 171 -12.29 30.90 -25.03
C ASN A 171 -11.11 30.07 -24.49
N SER A 172 -9.88 30.47 -24.77
CA SER A 172 -8.68 29.82 -24.23
C SER A 172 -8.45 30.17 -22.77
N GLU A 173 -8.73 31.40 -22.31
CA GLU A 173 -8.76 31.76 -20.89
C GLU A 173 -9.83 30.97 -20.14
N ILE A 174 -11.04 30.81 -20.71
CA ILE A 174 -12.10 29.97 -20.14
C ILE A 174 -11.65 28.50 -20.08
N LEU A 175 -11.03 27.97 -21.15
CA LEU A 175 -10.51 26.59 -21.18
C LEU A 175 -9.40 26.37 -20.15
N LEU A 176 -8.43 27.29 -20.06
CA LEU A 176 -7.32 27.23 -19.11
C LEU A 176 -7.84 27.33 -17.67
N ARG A 177 -8.82 28.21 -17.41
CA ARG A 177 -9.51 28.33 -16.12
C ARG A 177 -10.27 27.06 -15.77
N ASN A 178 -10.93 26.42 -16.73
CA ASN A 178 -11.61 25.13 -16.53
C ASN A 178 -10.61 24.01 -16.23
N GLN A 179 -9.49 23.92 -16.95
CA GLN A 179 -8.41 22.96 -16.65
C GLN A 179 -7.79 23.20 -15.27
N GLN A 180 -7.61 24.46 -14.85
CA GLN A 180 -7.18 24.81 -13.50
C GLN A 180 -8.21 24.42 -12.42
N ILE A 181 -9.51 24.50 -12.71
CA ILE A 181 -10.58 24.04 -11.82
C ILE A 181 -10.58 22.51 -11.73
N GLU A 182 -10.43 21.79 -12.85
CA GLU A 182 -10.35 20.33 -12.86
C GLU A 182 -9.12 19.78 -12.14
N THR A 183 -7.94 20.37 -12.36
CA THR A 183 -6.71 19.97 -11.66
C THR A 183 -6.82 20.22 -10.15
N LYS A 184 -7.39 21.35 -9.72
CA LYS A 184 -7.70 21.61 -8.31
C LYS A 184 -8.71 20.60 -7.74
N ARG A 185 -9.75 20.23 -8.50
CA ARG A 185 -10.71 19.17 -8.11
C ARG A 185 -10.03 17.81 -7.97
N LYS A 186 -9.21 17.38 -8.95
CA LYS A 186 -8.43 16.12 -8.88
C LYS A 186 -7.48 16.09 -7.68
N ALA A 187 -6.74 17.17 -7.43
CA ALA A 187 -5.86 17.28 -6.27
C ALA A 187 -6.62 17.22 -4.93
N ALA A 188 -7.85 17.77 -4.86
CA ALA A 188 -8.68 17.68 -3.68
C ALA A 188 -9.29 16.27 -3.47
N MET A 189 -9.67 15.57 -4.54
CA MET A 189 -10.10 14.16 -4.47
C MET A 189 -8.96 13.23 -4.00
N LEU A 190 -7.73 13.46 -4.48
CA LEU A 190 -6.55 12.69 -4.05
C LEU A 190 -6.28 12.83 -2.55
N LYS A 191 -6.54 14.00 -1.95
CA LYS A 191 -6.44 14.19 -0.49
C LYS A 191 -7.44 13.32 0.28
N TYR A 192 -8.66 13.15 -0.23
CA TYR A 192 -9.66 12.27 0.40
C TYR A 192 -9.24 10.80 0.28
N TYR A 193 -8.77 10.38 -0.90
CA TYR A 193 -8.22 9.04 -1.10
C TYR A 193 -7.07 8.75 -0.13
N ASN A 194 -6.08 9.64 -0.03
CA ASN A 194 -4.94 9.49 0.86
C ASN A 194 -5.35 9.44 2.34
N TYR A 195 -6.32 10.26 2.79
CA TYR A 195 -6.84 10.22 4.16
C TYR A 195 -7.42 8.84 4.51
N PHE A 196 -8.31 8.30 3.67
CA PHE A 196 -8.92 6.99 3.93
C PHE A 196 -7.93 5.83 3.79
N LEU A 197 -6.97 5.94 2.87
CA LEU A 197 -5.86 4.98 2.76
C LEU A 197 -4.98 4.99 4.02
N PHE A 198 -4.66 6.16 4.56
CA PHE A 198 -3.91 6.33 5.80
C PHE A 198 -4.63 5.70 7.00
N GLU A 199 -5.91 6.01 7.23
CA GLU A 199 -6.70 5.44 8.34
C GLU A 199 -6.86 3.91 8.21
N ARG A 200 -7.00 3.40 6.97
CA ARG A 200 -6.91 1.96 6.68
C ARG A 200 -5.55 1.39 7.09
N ASN A 201 -4.44 2.04 6.71
CA ASN A 201 -3.09 1.54 6.98
C ASN A 201 -2.77 1.51 8.49
N VAL A 202 -3.24 2.50 9.26
CA VAL A 202 -3.20 2.46 10.74
C VAL A 202 -3.94 1.21 11.28
N SER A 203 -5.05 0.83 10.65
CA SER A 203 -5.79 -0.38 11.03
C SER A 203 -5.01 -1.68 10.71
N PHE A 204 -4.27 -1.70 9.60
CA PHE A 204 -3.40 -2.82 9.22
C PHE A 204 -2.20 -3.01 10.15
N PHE A 205 -1.71 -1.95 10.81
CA PHE A 205 -0.65 -2.08 11.81
C PHE A 205 -1.04 -3.08 12.92
N PHE A 206 -2.28 -3.02 13.42
CA PHE A 206 -2.77 -3.99 14.43
C PHE A 206 -2.73 -5.45 13.92
N ASN A 207 -3.09 -5.69 12.65
CA ASN A 207 -3.00 -7.03 12.05
C ASN A 207 -1.55 -7.54 12.02
N PHE A 208 -0.62 -6.68 11.62
CA PHE A 208 0.81 -6.99 11.62
C PHE A 208 1.31 -7.35 13.03
N VAL A 209 0.92 -6.62 14.07
CA VAL A 209 1.29 -6.95 15.47
C VAL A 209 0.68 -8.29 15.90
N ALA A 210 -0.59 -8.56 15.57
CA ALA A 210 -1.23 -9.85 15.87
C ALA A 210 -0.48 -11.03 15.23
N GLN A 211 0.00 -10.89 13.99
CA GLN A 211 0.80 -11.92 13.32
C GLN A 211 2.18 -12.11 13.95
N LYS A 212 2.86 -11.04 14.37
CA LYS A 212 4.13 -11.13 15.11
C LYS A 212 3.95 -11.89 16.44
N ILE A 213 2.86 -11.64 17.15
CA ILE A 213 2.51 -12.39 18.38
C ILE A 213 2.33 -13.89 18.11
N ILE A 214 1.57 -14.24 17.06
CA ILE A 214 1.36 -15.65 16.66
C ILE A 214 2.68 -16.33 16.28
N LEU A 215 3.49 -15.68 15.43
CA LEU A 215 4.77 -16.21 14.96
C LEU A 215 5.72 -16.46 16.14
N LEU A 216 5.81 -15.51 17.08
CA LEU A 216 6.68 -15.65 18.25
C LEU A 216 6.18 -16.71 19.22
N GLN A 217 4.86 -16.88 19.41
CA GLN A 217 4.35 -17.95 20.26
C GLN A 217 4.72 -19.34 19.70
N GLN A 218 4.71 -19.52 18.37
CA GLN A 218 5.23 -20.73 17.72
C GLN A 218 6.76 -20.90 17.93
N GLN A 219 7.49 -19.80 18.06
CA GLN A 219 8.94 -19.75 18.31
C GLN A 219 9.32 -19.67 19.81
N GLN A 220 8.41 -20.08 20.71
CA GLN A 220 8.59 -20.09 22.18
C GLN A 220 8.62 -18.70 22.85
N LEU A 221 7.66 -17.81 22.57
CA LEU A 221 7.41 -16.58 23.34
C LEU A 221 7.14 -16.82 24.85
N MET A 222 6.81 -18.05 25.24
CA MET A 222 6.56 -18.51 26.62
C MET A 222 5.46 -17.77 27.42
N LEU A 223 4.63 -16.93 26.76
CA LEU A 223 3.49 -16.30 27.44
C LEU A 223 2.45 -17.36 27.88
N PRO A 224 1.85 -17.21 29.08
CA PRO A 224 0.68 -17.98 29.48
C PRO A 224 -0.46 -17.85 28.48
N ASN A 225 -1.26 -18.91 28.31
CA ASN A 225 -2.39 -18.91 27.36
C ASN A 225 -3.37 -17.75 27.60
N GLU A 226 -3.60 -17.36 28.86
CA GLU A 226 -4.44 -16.20 29.20
C GLU A 226 -3.90 -14.89 28.61
N SER A 227 -2.58 -14.65 28.78
CA SER A 227 -1.86 -13.48 28.28
C SER A 227 -1.81 -13.47 26.74
N TYR A 228 -1.38 -14.59 26.13
CA TYR A 228 -1.27 -14.75 24.67
C TYR A 228 -2.60 -14.53 23.93
N TYR A 229 -3.66 -15.28 24.28
CA TYR A 229 -4.94 -15.13 23.59
C TYR A 229 -5.65 -13.83 24.00
N GLY A 230 -5.41 -13.30 25.20
CA GLY A 230 -5.87 -11.98 25.62
C GLY A 230 -5.31 -10.86 24.74
N LEU A 231 -3.99 -10.84 24.50
CA LEU A 231 -3.34 -9.90 23.56
C LEU A 231 -3.98 -9.97 22.18
N LEU A 232 -4.07 -11.17 21.60
CA LEU A 232 -4.63 -11.36 20.25
C LEU A 232 -6.09 -10.90 20.16
N PHE A 233 -6.92 -11.25 21.15
CA PHE A 233 -8.31 -10.83 21.20
C PHE A 233 -8.44 -9.29 21.21
N PHE A 234 -7.71 -8.59 22.09
CA PHE A 234 -7.80 -7.14 22.18
C PHE A 234 -7.25 -6.41 20.96
N ILE A 235 -6.15 -6.89 20.37
CA ILE A 235 -5.57 -6.30 19.15
C ILE A 235 -6.52 -6.50 17.96
N ALA A 236 -7.04 -7.72 17.76
CA ALA A 236 -7.98 -8.00 16.67
C ALA A 236 -9.33 -7.27 16.86
N LYS A 237 -9.84 -7.14 18.09
CA LYS A 237 -11.04 -6.33 18.37
C LYS A 237 -10.79 -4.85 18.04
N ASN A 238 -9.65 -4.31 18.43
CA ASN A 238 -9.32 -2.91 18.15
C ASN A 238 -9.14 -2.65 16.63
N GLN A 239 -8.47 -3.56 15.91
CA GLN A 239 -8.39 -3.54 14.44
C GLN A 239 -9.77 -3.44 13.79
N LEU A 240 -10.70 -4.31 14.21
CA LEU A 240 -12.05 -4.36 13.64
C LEU A 240 -12.82 -3.04 13.89
N ILE A 241 -12.76 -2.51 15.12
CA ILE A 241 -13.39 -1.24 15.47
C ILE A 241 -12.81 -0.06 14.64
N HIS A 242 -11.48 -0.05 14.42
CA HIS A 242 -10.85 0.96 13.56
C HIS A 242 -11.31 0.84 12.10
N LEU A 243 -11.33 -0.35 11.51
CA LEU A 243 -11.82 -0.57 10.14
C LEU A 243 -13.31 -0.23 9.98
N GLU A 244 -14.15 -0.56 10.96
CA GLU A 244 -15.57 -0.23 10.91
C GLU A 244 -15.79 1.28 10.97
N ARG A 245 -15.06 1.99 11.84
CA ARG A 245 -15.06 3.46 11.88
C ARG A 245 -14.64 4.07 10.54
N VAL A 246 -13.62 3.51 9.88
CA VAL A 246 -13.20 3.96 8.53
C VAL A 246 -14.32 3.75 7.51
N ASN A 247 -14.95 2.57 7.50
CA ASN A 247 -16.05 2.25 6.61
C ASN A 247 -17.31 3.12 6.88
N GLU A 248 -17.65 3.38 8.14
CA GLU A 248 -18.72 4.34 8.49
C GLU A 248 -18.41 5.75 7.96
N GLN A 249 -17.19 6.26 8.17
CA GLN A 249 -16.80 7.58 7.67
C GLN A 249 -16.82 7.63 6.13
N PHE A 250 -16.41 6.55 5.47
CA PHE A 250 -16.32 6.43 4.02
C PHE A 250 -17.70 6.27 3.34
N THR A 251 -18.69 5.72 4.03
CA THR A 251 -20.04 5.47 3.49
C THR A 251 -21.05 6.58 3.81
N LYS A 252 -20.72 7.56 4.65
CA LYS A 252 -21.57 8.72 4.96
C LYS A 252 -21.76 9.64 3.73
N LYS A 253 -23.01 10.05 3.47
CA LYS A 253 -23.39 10.93 2.34
C LYS A 253 -22.69 12.29 2.37
N VAL A 254 -22.42 12.81 3.57
CA VAL A 254 -21.68 14.04 3.80
C VAL A 254 -20.68 13.75 4.90
N HIS A 255 -19.40 13.96 4.63
CA HIS A 255 -18.36 13.94 5.64
C HIS A 255 -18.06 15.40 6.03
N GLU A 256 -18.31 15.76 7.30
CA GLU A 256 -18.30 17.16 7.78
C GLU A 256 -17.02 17.93 7.50
N LYS A 257 -15.88 17.22 7.36
CA LYS A 257 -14.57 17.81 7.06
C LYS A 257 -14.32 18.11 5.57
N PHE A 258 -15.21 17.69 4.66
CA PHE A 258 -14.97 17.69 3.21
C PHE A 258 -15.94 18.60 2.44
N ASN A 259 -15.43 19.23 1.39
CA ASN A 259 -16.24 20.04 0.47
C ASN A 259 -17.21 19.15 -0.32
N GLN A 260 -18.51 19.49 -0.29
CA GLN A 260 -19.59 18.67 -0.84
C GLN A 260 -19.47 18.39 -2.35
N GLU A 261 -19.12 19.38 -3.17
CA GLU A 261 -18.97 19.18 -4.63
C GLU A 261 -17.82 18.21 -4.94
N THR A 262 -16.71 18.38 -4.24
CA THR A 262 -15.53 17.52 -4.38
C THR A 262 -15.81 16.12 -3.87
N TRP A 263 -16.58 16.00 -2.77
CA TRP A 263 -17.01 14.71 -2.22
C TRP A 263 -17.91 13.95 -3.19
N ASN A 264 -18.94 14.60 -3.74
CA ASN A 264 -19.80 14.02 -4.77
C ASN A 264 -19.00 13.58 -6.01
N SER A 265 -17.99 14.37 -6.42
CA SER A 265 -17.09 14.01 -7.52
C SER A 265 -16.24 12.77 -7.18
N PHE A 266 -15.73 12.69 -5.95
CA PHE A 266 -14.96 11.53 -5.47
C PHE A 266 -15.82 10.26 -5.40
N LEU A 267 -17.07 10.33 -4.94
CA LEU A 267 -17.99 9.18 -4.90
C LEU A 267 -18.24 8.53 -6.28
N LEU A 268 -18.08 9.29 -7.37
CA LEU A 268 -18.22 8.80 -8.75
C LEU A 268 -16.91 8.26 -9.35
N SER A 269 -15.77 8.50 -8.69
CA SER A 269 -14.43 8.16 -9.19
C SER A 269 -14.10 6.66 -9.14
N GLU A 270 -13.13 6.22 -9.95
CA GLU A 270 -12.63 4.84 -9.92
C GLU A 270 -11.79 4.57 -8.67
N GLU A 271 -11.10 5.59 -8.16
CA GLU A 271 -10.33 5.58 -6.92
C GLU A 271 -11.22 5.23 -5.72
N PHE A 272 -12.41 5.84 -5.64
CA PHE A 272 -13.42 5.51 -4.63
C PHE A 272 -13.91 4.07 -4.77
N LYS A 273 -14.23 3.59 -5.98
CA LYS A 273 -14.69 2.20 -6.22
C LYS A 273 -13.63 1.18 -5.79
N LYS A 274 -12.36 1.41 -6.14
CA LYS A 274 -11.21 0.58 -5.73
C LYS A 274 -11.08 0.55 -4.21
N LEU A 275 -11.03 1.73 -3.57
CA LEU A 275 -10.85 1.83 -2.13
C LEU A 275 -12.03 1.24 -1.34
N LYS A 276 -13.26 1.40 -1.85
CA LYS A 276 -14.46 0.75 -1.30
C LYS A 276 -14.33 -0.77 -1.30
N SER A 277 -13.91 -1.35 -2.43
CA SER A 277 -13.74 -2.81 -2.55
C SER A 277 -12.65 -3.34 -1.62
N LEU A 278 -11.56 -2.59 -1.43
CA LEU A 278 -10.51 -2.93 -0.47
C LEU A 278 -11.04 -2.91 0.96
N ILE A 279 -11.60 -1.79 1.44
CA ILE A 279 -12.12 -1.66 2.82
C ILE A 279 -13.17 -2.74 3.13
N GLN A 280 -14.05 -3.08 2.18
CA GLN A 280 -15.06 -4.13 2.35
C GLN A 280 -14.46 -5.54 2.45
N LYS A 281 -13.38 -5.82 1.72
CA LYS A 281 -12.62 -7.08 1.86
C LYS A 281 -11.90 -7.13 3.21
N ASP A 282 -11.16 -6.07 3.53
CA ASP A 282 -10.37 -5.92 4.77
C ASP A 282 -11.25 -6.13 6.02
N LEU A 283 -12.46 -5.55 6.02
CA LEU A 283 -13.47 -5.75 7.07
C LEU A 283 -13.89 -7.21 7.22
N LYS A 284 -14.27 -7.86 6.11
CA LYS A 284 -14.72 -9.25 6.14
C LYS A 284 -13.63 -10.17 6.70
N TYR A 285 -12.40 -10.06 6.19
CA TYR A 285 -11.28 -10.87 6.68
C TYR A 285 -10.97 -10.61 8.15
N SER A 286 -11.03 -9.35 8.60
CA SER A 286 -10.78 -9.00 10.01
C SER A 286 -11.86 -9.55 10.95
N PHE A 287 -13.13 -9.55 10.52
CA PHE A 287 -14.23 -10.16 11.26
C PHE A 287 -14.07 -11.68 11.35
N ASP A 288 -13.80 -12.37 10.23
CA ASP A 288 -13.60 -13.81 10.18
C ASP A 288 -12.41 -14.25 11.08
N PHE A 289 -11.30 -13.52 11.04
CA PHE A 289 -10.13 -13.73 11.91
C PHE A 289 -10.44 -13.51 13.40
N PHE A 290 -11.16 -12.43 13.73
CA PHE A 290 -11.57 -12.16 15.11
C PHE A 290 -12.46 -13.26 15.70
N GLN A 291 -13.43 -13.75 14.91
CA GLN A 291 -14.30 -14.87 15.31
C GLN A 291 -13.49 -16.13 15.61
N GLN A 292 -12.46 -16.44 14.82
CA GLN A 292 -11.57 -17.58 15.07
C GLN A 292 -10.76 -17.43 16.36
N ILE A 293 -10.22 -16.24 16.66
CA ILE A 293 -9.53 -15.96 17.93
C ILE A 293 -10.50 -16.12 19.11
N SER A 294 -11.68 -15.51 19.04
CA SER A 294 -12.71 -15.60 20.09
C SER A 294 -13.11 -17.05 20.38
N ASN A 295 -13.37 -17.84 19.33
CA ASN A 295 -13.71 -19.26 19.45
C ASN A 295 -12.55 -20.10 20.02
N THR A 296 -11.30 -19.76 19.69
CA THR A 296 -10.12 -20.46 20.20
C THR A 296 -9.86 -20.12 21.67
N PHE A 297 -9.98 -18.84 22.04
CA PHE A 297 -9.92 -18.37 23.43
C PHE A 297 -10.95 -19.12 24.29
N ASN A 298 -12.22 -19.14 23.88
CA ASN A 298 -13.31 -19.77 24.62
C ASN A 298 -13.14 -21.29 24.80
N LYS A 299 -12.37 -21.97 23.94
CA LYS A 299 -12.04 -23.40 24.04
C LYS A 299 -10.81 -23.69 24.91
N THR A 300 -9.83 -22.79 24.93
CA THR A 300 -8.51 -23.02 25.54
C THR A 300 -8.35 -22.41 26.93
N VAL A 301 -9.14 -21.39 27.24
CA VAL A 301 -9.08 -20.66 28.52
C VAL A 301 -10.31 -20.99 29.36
N ASP A 302 -10.11 -21.57 30.54
CA ASP A 302 -11.22 -21.90 31.45
C ASP A 302 -11.81 -20.63 32.07
N ILE A 303 -12.87 -20.14 31.44
CA ILE A 303 -13.66 -18.98 31.88
C ILE A 303 -14.21 -19.18 33.30
N ASN A 304 -14.48 -20.41 33.76
CA ASN A 304 -14.96 -20.65 35.13
C ASN A 304 -13.83 -20.58 36.15
N LEU A 305 -12.61 -20.97 35.79
CA LEU A 305 -11.41 -20.75 36.60
C LEU A 305 -11.08 -19.25 36.69
N LEU A 306 -11.16 -18.53 35.56
CA LEU A 306 -11.02 -17.07 35.52
C LEU A 306 -12.06 -16.34 36.38
N LYS A 307 -13.35 -16.75 36.30
CA LYS A 307 -14.45 -16.20 37.13
C LYS A 307 -14.21 -16.40 38.63
N LYS A 308 -13.46 -17.45 39.04
CA LYS A 308 -13.07 -17.73 40.42
C LYS A 308 -11.84 -16.92 40.89
N GLN A 309 -10.98 -16.45 40.00
CA GLN A 309 -9.86 -15.56 40.37
C GLN A 309 -10.35 -14.12 40.49
N ILE A 310 -10.76 -13.75 41.70
CA ILE A 310 -11.52 -12.53 42.04
C ILE A 310 -10.70 -11.24 41.87
N SER A 311 -10.50 -10.80 40.64
CA SER A 311 -10.15 -9.41 40.32
C SER A 311 -11.28 -8.76 39.53
N LYS A 312 -11.57 -7.49 39.82
CA LYS A 312 -12.56 -6.67 39.07
C LYS A 312 -12.19 -6.61 37.58
N LYS A 313 -10.88 -6.62 37.29
CA LYS A 313 -10.22 -6.71 35.99
C LYS A 313 -10.63 -7.96 35.19
N LYS A 314 -10.45 -9.17 35.76
CA LYS A 314 -10.85 -10.43 35.08
C LYS A 314 -12.37 -10.52 34.84
N LYS A 315 -13.21 -9.91 35.69
CA LYS A 315 -14.65 -9.81 35.43
C LYS A 315 -14.99 -8.91 34.24
N ASN A 316 -14.39 -7.72 34.13
CA ASN A 316 -14.63 -6.82 33.00
C ASN A 316 -14.14 -7.42 31.67
N PHE A 317 -13.01 -8.15 31.67
CA PHE A 317 -12.53 -8.91 30.51
C PHE A 317 -13.54 -9.92 30.01
N ILE A 318 -14.11 -10.73 30.92
CA ILE A 318 -15.09 -11.73 30.55
C ILE A 318 -16.40 -11.09 30.07
N LEU A 319 -16.83 -9.98 30.68
CA LEU A 319 -18.00 -9.22 30.21
C LEU A 319 -17.79 -8.64 28.81
N GLU A 320 -16.59 -8.17 28.46
CA GLU A 320 -16.28 -7.67 27.10
C GLU A 320 -16.21 -8.78 26.03
N ILE A 321 -15.94 -10.02 26.44
CA ILE A 321 -16.04 -11.22 25.59
C ILE A 321 -17.50 -11.63 25.43
N GLU A 322 -18.26 -11.71 26.54
CA GLU A 322 -19.68 -12.09 26.55
C GLU A 322 -20.55 -11.06 25.80
N ASN A 323 -20.26 -9.75 25.93
CA ASN A 323 -20.97 -8.66 25.24
C ASN A 323 -20.70 -8.59 23.73
N PHE A 324 -19.64 -9.23 23.22
CA PHE A 324 -19.35 -9.20 21.78
C PHE A 324 -20.46 -9.87 20.95
N ASN A 325 -21.14 -10.88 21.51
CA ASN A 325 -22.31 -11.51 20.89
C ASN A 325 -23.49 -10.54 20.65
N ASN A 326 -23.44 -9.32 21.19
CA ASN A 326 -24.45 -8.27 21.01
C ASN A 326 -24.10 -7.23 19.92
N ASN A 327 -23.10 -7.48 19.05
CA ASN A 327 -22.79 -6.69 17.84
C ASN A 327 -22.52 -5.18 18.06
N SER A 328 -21.97 -4.78 19.22
CA SER A 328 -21.64 -3.37 19.50
C SER A 328 -20.16 -3.05 19.23
N PHE A 329 -19.81 -2.78 17.97
CA PHE A 329 -18.45 -2.43 17.53
C PHE A 329 -18.07 -0.96 17.83
N LYS A 330 -18.37 -0.47 19.04
CA LYS A 330 -18.07 0.91 19.45
C LYS A 330 -17.00 0.95 20.52
N ILE A 331 -16.10 1.92 20.42
CA ILE A 331 -15.23 2.30 21.54
C ILE A 331 -16.10 2.97 22.59
N ASP A 332 -16.37 2.30 23.69
CA ASP A 332 -16.80 2.94 24.93
C ASP A 332 -15.60 3.13 25.88
N GLN A 333 -15.82 3.86 26.97
CA GLN A 333 -14.77 4.14 27.95
C GLN A 333 -14.33 2.88 28.73
N GLY A 334 -15.18 1.85 28.81
CA GLY A 334 -14.89 0.58 29.46
C GLY A 334 -13.90 -0.25 28.65
N PHE A 335 -14.20 -0.46 27.36
CA PHE A 335 -13.30 -1.13 26.42
C PHE A 335 -11.96 -0.39 26.31
N TYR A 336 -11.97 0.94 26.20
CA TYR A 336 -10.72 1.73 26.10
C TYR A 336 -9.83 1.57 27.33
N HIS A 337 -10.38 1.71 28.54
CA HIS A 337 -9.63 1.48 29.78
C HIS A 337 -9.06 0.07 29.82
N LEU A 338 -9.89 -0.93 29.54
CA LEU A 338 -9.52 -2.34 29.64
C LEU A 338 -8.47 -2.73 28.58
N TYR A 339 -8.57 -2.22 27.36
CA TYR A 339 -7.58 -2.39 26.30
C TYR A 339 -6.21 -1.87 26.76
N HIS A 340 -6.14 -0.60 27.20
CA HIS A 340 -4.91 0.00 27.70
C HIS A 340 -4.33 -0.77 28.90
N GLU A 341 -5.19 -1.22 29.80
CA GLU A 341 -4.79 -1.95 31.00
C GLU A 341 -4.24 -3.35 30.68
N ILE A 342 -4.86 -4.09 29.76
CA ILE A 342 -4.42 -5.45 29.37
C ILE A 342 -3.16 -5.41 28.51
N ILE A 343 -3.09 -4.54 27.49
CA ILE A 343 -1.88 -4.38 26.68
C ILE A 343 -0.72 -3.88 27.56
N GLY A 344 -0.97 -2.93 28.46
CA GLY A 344 0.04 -2.39 29.38
C GLY A 344 0.59 -3.41 30.37
N ASP A 345 -0.22 -4.35 30.86
CA ASP A 345 0.26 -5.42 31.75
C ASP A 345 1.02 -6.51 31.00
N ASN A 346 0.58 -6.89 29.79
CA ASN A 346 1.32 -7.84 28.96
C ASN A 346 2.69 -7.30 28.53
N ILE A 347 2.81 -5.99 28.30
CA ILE A 347 4.11 -5.35 28.08
C ILE A 347 5.02 -5.54 29.32
N LYS A 348 4.51 -5.34 30.54
CA LYS A 348 5.31 -5.58 31.77
C LYS A 348 5.72 -7.05 31.92
N GLU A 349 4.82 -7.97 31.60
CA GLU A 349 5.11 -9.41 31.61
C GLU A 349 6.22 -9.78 30.61
N LEU A 350 6.13 -9.28 29.37
CA LEU A 350 7.15 -9.47 28.33
C LEU A 350 8.52 -8.88 28.70
N ILE A 351 8.54 -7.69 29.33
CA ILE A 351 9.80 -7.10 29.80
C ILE A 351 10.44 -7.96 30.90
N ASN A 352 9.65 -8.52 31.83
CA ASN A 352 10.14 -9.38 32.91
C ASN A 352 10.77 -10.71 32.43
N ILE A 353 10.51 -11.14 31.19
CA ILE A 353 11.04 -12.40 30.63
C ILE A 353 12.56 -12.33 30.35
N LYS A 354 13.22 -11.15 30.49
CA LYS A 354 14.68 -10.96 30.36
C LYS A 354 15.29 -11.60 29.10
N SER A 355 14.63 -11.38 27.96
CA SER A 355 15.10 -11.86 26.67
C SER A 355 16.01 -10.84 25.99
N GLN A 356 17.23 -11.27 25.64
CA GLN A 356 18.16 -10.49 24.80
C GLN A 356 17.82 -10.58 23.30
N ALA A 357 16.78 -11.33 22.92
CA ALA A 357 16.38 -11.46 21.53
C ALA A 357 15.68 -10.19 21.02
N ILE A 358 16.06 -9.78 19.79
CA ILE A 358 15.55 -8.57 19.14
C ILE A 358 14.02 -8.62 19.01
N ASP A 359 13.47 -9.79 18.68
CA ASP A 359 12.04 -9.95 18.40
C ASP A 359 11.11 -9.63 19.60
N TYR A 360 11.56 -9.88 20.83
CA TYR A 360 10.79 -9.55 22.04
C TYR A 360 10.72 -8.03 22.24
N ASN A 361 11.83 -7.35 22.01
CA ASN A 361 11.93 -5.89 22.13
C ASN A 361 11.18 -5.18 20.98
N LEU A 362 11.20 -5.76 19.78
CA LEU A 362 10.32 -5.34 18.67
C LEU A 362 8.84 -5.54 19.03
N LEU A 363 8.44 -6.68 19.61
CA LEU A 363 7.06 -6.89 20.05
C LEU A 363 6.63 -5.88 21.11
N ILE A 364 7.46 -5.60 22.11
CA ILE A 364 7.20 -4.57 23.13
C ILE A 364 7.04 -3.19 22.48
N LEU A 365 7.90 -2.84 21.52
CA LEU A 365 7.81 -1.59 20.75
C LEU A 365 6.49 -1.52 19.97
N TYR A 366 6.12 -2.57 19.24
CA TYR A 366 4.88 -2.61 18.48
C TYR A 366 3.64 -2.52 19.37
N LEU A 367 3.60 -3.24 20.50
CA LEU A 367 2.53 -3.13 21.50
C LEU A 367 2.43 -1.71 22.08
N SER A 368 3.56 -1.04 22.30
CA SER A 368 3.57 0.35 22.76
C SER A 368 3.01 1.34 21.73
N ILE A 369 3.20 1.07 20.44
CA ILE A 369 2.60 1.85 19.34
C ILE A 369 1.09 1.53 19.25
N CYS A 370 0.66 0.29 19.43
CA CYS A 370 -0.75 -0.08 19.47
C CYS A 370 -1.57 0.67 20.54
N LEU A 371 -0.97 1.02 21.68
CA LEU A 371 -1.62 1.86 22.70
C LEU A 371 -1.96 3.26 22.16
N LYS A 372 -1.16 3.82 21.25
CA LYS A 372 -1.30 5.19 20.74
C LYS A 372 -0.76 5.32 19.30
N PRO A 373 -1.42 4.72 18.29
CA PRO A 373 -0.85 4.63 16.95
C PRO A 373 -0.60 6.01 16.31
N TYR A 374 -1.49 6.99 16.56
CA TYR A 374 -1.35 8.36 16.05
C TYR A 374 -0.28 9.21 16.75
N GLU A 375 0.38 8.73 17.82
CA GLU A 375 1.62 9.35 18.32
C GLU A 375 2.83 8.96 17.46
N GLU A 376 2.77 7.84 16.73
CA GLU A 376 3.78 7.40 15.76
C GLU A 376 3.41 7.90 14.35
N PHE A 377 2.19 7.57 13.91
CA PHE A 377 1.66 7.84 12.58
C PHE A 377 0.93 9.19 12.58
N LYS A 378 1.68 10.30 12.48
CA LYS A 378 1.12 11.67 12.60
C LYS A 378 0.66 12.27 11.28
N GLU A 379 1.21 11.83 10.15
CA GLU A 379 1.00 12.46 8.84
C GLU A 379 0.25 11.55 7.89
N ILE A 380 -0.67 12.10 7.08
CA ILE A 380 -1.38 11.35 6.03
C ILE A 380 -0.41 10.82 4.96
N THR A 381 0.75 11.43 4.82
CA THR A 381 1.88 11.04 3.96
C THR A 381 2.87 10.08 4.63
N PHE A 382 2.57 9.57 5.83
CA PHE A 382 3.45 8.63 6.53
C PHE A 382 3.66 7.34 5.72
N ASP A 383 4.93 6.99 5.50
CA ASP A 383 5.33 5.80 4.78
C ASP A 383 5.45 4.61 5.74
N PHE A 384 4.44 3.73 5.70
CA PHE A 384 4.40 2.53 6.53
C PHE A 384 5.45 1.49 6.10
N ASP A 385 5.80 1.42 4.82
CA ASP A 385 6.73 0.41 4.32
C ASP A 385 8.17 0.74 4.76
N ILE A 386 8.58 2.02 4.65
CA ILE A 386 9.83 2.52 5.22
C ILE A 386 9.88 2.29 6.74
N PHE A 387 8.77 2.54 7.45
CA PHE A 387 8.68 2.28 8.90
C PHE A 387 8.91 0.80 9.24
N TYR A 388 8.31 -0.14 8.51
CA TYR A 388 8.49 -1.57 8.75
C TYR A 388 9.95 -1.99 8.47
N GLU A 389 10.49 -1.62 7.31
CA GLU A 389 11.87 -1.95 6.92
C GLU A 389 12.89 -1.41 7.92
N GLN A 390 12.82 -0.11 8.25
CA GLN A 390 13.77 0.51 9.18
C GLN A 390 13.64 -0.05 10.60
N THR A 391 12.43 -0.37 11.05
CA THR A 391 12.23 -0.90 12.41
C THR A 391 12.74 -2.34 12.54
N GLU A 392 12.57 -3.18 11.52
CA GLU A 392 13.10 -4.55 11.53
C GLU A 392 14.64 -4.63 11.35
N GLN A 393 15.25 -3.62 10.70
CA GLN A 393 16.71 -3.53 10.52
C GLN A 393 17.45 -2.82 11.68
N GLN A 394 16.74 -2.22 12.65
CA GLN A 394 17.34 -1.51 13.78
C GLN A 394 18.17 -2.43 14.69
N LYS A 395 19.27 -1.92 15.26
CA LYS A 395 20.03 -2.67 16.26
C LYS A 395 19.28 -2.65 17.59
N LEU A 396 19.53 -3.66 18.42
CA LEU A 396 18.92 -3.80 19.74
C LEU A 396 19.02 -2.52 20.60
N ASN A 397 20.18 -1.83 20.57
CA ASN A 397 20.37 -0.57 21.28
C ASN A 397 19.45 0.56 20.77
N ASP A 398 19.24 0.65 19.45
CA ASP A 398 18.39 1.68 18.84
C ASP A 398 16.91 1.45 19.23
N ILE A 399 16.50 0.18 19.30
CA ILE A 399 15.17 -0.24 19.78
C ILE A 399 15.00 0.13 21.26
N TYR A 400 16.02 -0.12 22.11
CA TYR A 400 15.98 0.29 23.52
C TYR A 400 15.86 1.81 23.68
N GLU A 401 16.65 2.62 22.97
CA GLU A 401 16.53 4.09 23.01
C GLU A 401 15.13 4.57 22.59
N ARG A 402 14.52 3.95 21.57
CA ARG A 402 13.15 4.25 21.13
C ARG A 402 12.10 3.85 22.17
N LEU A 403 12.32 2.78 22.94
CA LEU A 403 11.49 2.41 24.09
C LEU A 403 11.65 3.39 25.26
N LEU A 404 12.87 3.86 25.55
CA LEU A 404 13.11 4.89 26.56
C LEU A 404 12.36 6.20 26.24
N GLN A 405 12.38 6.62 24.97
CA GLN A 405 11.63 7.79 24.51
C GLN A 405 10.11 7.65 24.68
N LYS A 406 9.58 6.41 24.65
CA LYS A 406 8.18 6.10 24.96
C LYS A 406 7.88 5.94 26.46
N GLY A 407 8.87 6.17 27.32
CA GLY A 407 8.71 6.19 28.78
C GLY A 407 8.92 4.86 29.50
N PHE A 408 9.43 3.82 28.82
CA PHE A 408 9.86 2.59 29.49
C PHE A 408 11.20 2.80 30.20
N GLN A 409 11.45 2.07 31.30
CA GLN A 409 12.65 2.26 32.12
C GLN A 409 13.75 1.24 31.79
N LEU A 410 14.97 1.74 31.61
CA LEU A 410 16.19 0.99 31.25
C LEU A 410 16.48 -0.19 32.21
N GLN A 411 16.23 0.00 33.52
CA GLN A 411 16.46 -1.03 34.55
C GLN A 411 15.53 -2.25 34.48
N ILE A 412 14.47 -2.20 33.66
CA ILE A 412 13.58 -3.34 33.44
C ILE A 412 13.89 -4.02 32.09
N LEU A 413 14.51 -3.29 31.15
CA LEU A 413 14.84 -3.76 29.80
C LEU A 413 16.22 -4.48 29.69
N ILE A 414 17.04 -4.42 30.75
CA ILE A 414 18.31 -5.15 30.95
C ILE A 414 18.14 -6.21 32.06
#